data_AF-A0A537EN62-F1
#
_entry.id   AF-A0A537EN62-F1
#
_cell.length_a   1.000
_cell.length_b   1.000
_cell.length_c   1.000
_cell.angle_alpha   90.00
_cell.angle_beta   90.00
_cell.angle_gamma   90.00
#
_symmetry.space_group_name_H-M   'P 1'
#
loop_
_entity.id
_entity.type
_entity.pdbx_description
1 polymer ?
#
loop_
_entity_poly.entity_id
_entity_poly.type
_entity_poly.pdbx_seq_one_letter_code
_entity_poly.pdbx_strand_id
1 'polypeptide(L)' 'MPKPVLTVELKELHDRASEATQFLKSKVEGKMRTKGTQLQIEGAKTKQVKLLLHKFLHHQGLNHYRVLSQSG' A
#
# COMPACT_ATOMS: atom_id res chain seq x y z
N MET A 1 12.64 18.52 -8.91
CA MET A 1 13.10 17.16 -8.55
C MET A 1 11.97 16.17 -8.80
N PRO A 2 12.24 15.01 -9.44
CA PRO A 2 11.22 13.98 -9.60
C PRO A 2 10.74 13.49 -8.23
N LYS A 3 9.42 13.33 -8.06
CA LYS A 3 8.86 12.77 -6.82
C LYS A 3 9.17 11.26 -6.78
N PRO A 4 9.52 10.71 -5.62
CA PRO A 4 9.75 9.28 -5.50
C PRO A 4 8.46 8.51 -5.82
N VAL A 5 8.60 7.41 -6.55
CA VAL A 5 7.49 6.49 -6.87
C VAL A 5 7.65 5.25 -6.02
N LEU A 6 6.63 4.93 -5.24
CA LEU A 6 6.58 3.74 -4.41
C LEU A 6 5.65 2.71 -5.03
N THR A 7 6.12 1.48 -5.17
CA THR A 7 5.30 0.36 -5.60
C THR A 7 4.90 -0.48 -4.39
N VAL A 8 3.60 -0.74 -4.26
CA VAL A 8 3.03 -1.65 -3.27
C VAL A 8 2.46 -2.85 -4.00
N GLU A 9 2.87 -4.06 -3.65
CA GLU A 9 2.22 -5.29 -4.10
C GLU A 9 1.22 -5.78 -3.06
N LEU A 10 -0.03 -6.01 -3.49
CA LEU A 10 -1.14 -6.45 -2.66
C LEU A 10 -1.65 -7.84 -3.06
N LYS A 11 -0.89 -8.59 -3.89
CA LYS A 11 -1.33 -9.88 -4.47
C LYS A 11 -1.73 -10.91 -3.42
N GLU A 12 -1.02 -10.94 -2.29
CA GLU A 12 -1.26 -11.88 -1.19
C GLU A 12 -2.57 -11.61 -0.43
N LEU A 13 -3.19 -10.44 -0.65
CA LEU A 13 -4.48 -10.08 -0.03
C LEU A 13 -5.69 -10.59 -0.82
N HIS A 14 -5.50 -11.15 -2.02
CA HIS A 14 -6.56 -11.68 -2.87
C HIS A 14 -7.77 -10.72 -2.95
N ASP A 15 -8.94 -11.14 -2.48
CA ASP A 15 -10.19 -10.38 -2.51
C ASP A 15 -10.11 -9.05 -1.74
N ARG A 16 -9.20 -8.94 -0.76
CA ARG A 16 -8.99 -7.74 0.07
C ARG A 16 -8.05 -6.71 -0.58
N ALA A 17 -7.43 -7.02 -1.73
CA ALA A 17 -6.53 -6.10 -2.42
C ALA A 17 -7.23 -4.79 -2.86
N SER A 18 -8.50 -4.88 -3.26
CA SER A 18 -9.32 -3.72 -3.63
C SER A 18 -9.58 -2.80 -2.42
N GLU A 19 -9.97 -3.39 -1.28
CA GLU A 19 -10.21 -2.66 -0.03
C GLU A 19 -8.93 -1.98 0.48
N ALA A 20 -7.80 -2.69 0.46
CA ALA A 20 -6.50 -2.11 0.83
C ALA A 20 -6.12 -0.93 -0.09
N THR A 21 -6.39 -1.05 -1.39
CA THR A 21 -6.17 0.04 -2.36
C THR A 21 -7.04 1.25 -2.06
N GLN A 22 -8.34 1.05 -1.81
CA GLN A 22 -9.26 2.13 -1.45
C GLN A 22 -8.86 2.80 -0.14
N PHE A 23 -8.48 2.01 0.86
CA PHE A 23 -7.99 2.51 2.13
C PHE A 23 -6.77 3.41 1.95
N LEU A 24 -5.76 2.96 1.18
CA LEU A 24 -4.58 3.78 0.89
C LEU A 24 -4.92 5.06 0.13
N LYS A 25 -5.79 4.99 -0.89
CA LYS A 25 -6.29 6.16 -1.63
C LYS A 25 -6.97 7.19 -0.72
N SER A 26 -7.65 6.75 0.34
CA SER A 26 -8.32 7.63 1.30
C SER A 26 -7.38 8.28 2.32
N LYS A 27 -6.14 7.79 2.48
CA LYS A 27 -5.22 8.20 3.55
C LYS A 27 -3.90 8.81 3.09
N VAL A 28 -3.50 8.56 1.84
CA VAL A 28 -2.24 9.03 1.30
C VAL A 28 -2.51 10.08 0.23
N GLU A 29 -1.98 11.27 0.45
CA GLU A 29 -1.98 12.33 -0.56
C GLU A 29 -0.96 12.00 -1.65
N GLY A 30 -1.35 12.19 -2.92
CA GLY A 30 -0.48 11.93 -4.06
C GLY A 30 -1.24 11.35 -5.26
N LYS A 31 -0.53 11.22 -6.38
CA LYS A 31 -1.06 10.52 -7.55
C LYS A 31 -0.88 9.02 -7.34
N MET A 32 -1.95 8.27 -7.53
CA MET A 32 -1.93 6.82 -7.46
C MET A 32 -2.37 6.19 -8.77
N ARG A 33 -1.68 5.11 -9.17
CA ARG A 33 -2.04 4.30 -10.32
C ARG A 33 -2.12 2.84 -9.89
N THR A 34 -3.23 2.20 -10.23
CA THR A 34 -3.44 0.77 -9.95
C THR A 34 -3.16 -0.01 -11.22
N LYS A 35 -2.38 -1.10 -11.12
CA LYS A 35 -2.12 -2.06 -12.19
C LYS A 35 -2.34 -3.47 -11.63
N GLY A 36 -3.56 -4.00 -11.74
CA GLY A 36 -3.94 -5.25 -11.08
C GLY A 36 -3.80 -5.13 -9.57
N THR A 37 -3.01 -6.01 -8.96
CA THR A 37 -2.70 -6.03 -7.52
C THR A 37 -1.53 -5.13 -7.13
N GLN A 38 -0.95 -4.41 -8.09
CA GLN A 38 0.13 -3.46 -7.86
C GLN A 38 -0.43 -2.03 -7.76
N LEU A 39 -0.02 -1.29 -6.73
CA LEU A 39 -0.36 0.12 -6.54
C LEU A 39 0.92 0.96 -6.57
N GLN A 40 0.99 1.90 -7.52
CA GLN A 40 2.05 2.90 -7.60
C GLN A 40 1.59 4.19 -6.95
N ILE A 41 2.41 4.75 -6.07
CA ILE A 41 2.12 5.95 -5.28
C ILE A 41 3.25 6.96 -5.49
N GLU A 42 2.93 8.11 -6.08
CA GLU A 42 3.89 9.19 -6.28
C GLU A 42 3.89 10.14 -5.07
N GLY A 43 5.08 10.42 -4.52
CA GLY A 43 5.28 11.41 -3.47
C GLY A 43 4.99 10.93 -2.05
N ALA A 44 4.69 9.65 -1.85
CA ALA A 44 4.48 9.07 -0.53
C ALA A 44 5.77 8.54 0.10
N LYS A 45 5.87 8.65 1.43
CA LYS A 45 6.99 8.09 2.20
C LYS A 45 6.75 6.61 2.49
N THR A 46 7.75 5.76 2.26
CA THR A 46 7.69 4.31 2.53
C THR A 46 7.20 3.98 3.94
N LYS A 47 7.73 4.68 4.96
CA LYS A 47 7.34 4.48 6.36
C LYS A 47 5.85 4.74 6.61
N GLN A 48 5.27 5.75 5.94
CA GLN A 48 3.86 6.11 6.08
C GLN A 48 2.97 5.03 5.44
N VAL A 49 3.28 4.62 4.21
CA VAL A 49 2.52 3.57 3.51
C VAL A 49 2.58 2.26 4.28
N LYS A 50 3.77 1.88 4.79
CA LYS A 50 3.95 0.68 5.62
C LYS A 50 3.10 0.70 6.88
N LEU A 51 3.07 1.83 7.60
CA LEU A 51 2.24 1.98 8.80
C LEU A 51 0.75 1.85 8.48
N LEU A 52 0.29 2.47 7.41
CA LEU A 52 -1.11 2.39 6.98
C LEU A 52 -1.51 0.96 6.64
N LEU A 53 -0.67 0.24 5.91
CA LEU A 53 -0.91 -1.18 5.62
C LEU A 53 -0.98 -2.03 6.88
N HIS A 54 -0.08 -1.82 7.86
CA HIS A 54 -0.19 -2.52 9.15
C HIS A 54 -1.51 -2.23 9.87
N LYS A 55 -1.96 -0.96 9.88
CA LYS A 55 -3.25 -0.59 10.47
C LYS A 55 -4.42 -1.26 9.76
N PHE A 56 -4.40 -1.29 8.43
CA PHE A 56 -5.42 -1.97 7.63
C PHE A 56 -5.48 -3.46 7.96
N LEU A 57 -4.33 -4.15 7.95
CA LEU A 57 -4.26 -5.58 8.24
C LEU A 57 -4.79 -5.90 9.64
N HIS A 58 -4.39 -5.11 10.64
CA HIS A 58 -4.86 -5.29 12.01
C HIS A 58 -6.38 -5.09 12.12
N HIS A 59 -6.91 -4.06 11.46
CA HIS A 59 -8.34 -3.77 11.47
C HIS A 59 -9.17 -4.87 10.80
N GLN A 60 -8.63 -5.52 9.77
CA GLN A 60 -9.29 -6.63 9.05
C GLN A 60 -9.06 -8.01 9.70
N GLY A 61 -8.37 -8.08 10.84
CA GLY A 61 -8.01 -9.36 11.48
C GLY A 61 -6.93 -10.17 10.75
N LEU A 62 -6.24 -9.55 9.77
CA LEU A 62 -5.22 -10.14 8.90
C LEU A 62 -3.82 -10.11 9.53
N ASN A 63 -3.72 -10.34 10.85
CA ASN A 63 -2.49 -10.19 11.64
C ASN A 63 -1.37 -11.18 11.26
N HIS A 64 -1.70 -12.25 10.55
CA HIS A 64 -0.73 -13.22 10.05
C HIS A 64 0.07 -12.71 8.84
N TYR A 65 -0.40 -11.66 8.16
CA TYR A 65 0.33 -11.01 7.08
C TYR A 65 1.39 -10.04 7.63
N ARG A 66 2.51 -9.93 6.91
CA ARG A 66 3.59 -8.98 7.20
C ARG A 66 3.76 -8.00 6.04
N VAL A 67 3.99 -6.73 6.37
CA VAL A 67 4.34 -5.71 5.36
C VAL A 67 5.86 -5.65 5.24
N LEU A 68 6.38 -6.08 4.10
CA LEU A 68 7.81 -6.06 3.81
C LEU A 68 8.17 -4.85 2.96
N SER A 69 9.34 -4.28 3.23
CA SER A 69 9.93 -3.22 2.41
C SER A 69 11.21 -3.78 1.81
N GLN A 70 11.25 -3.89 0.49
CA GLN A 70 12.48 -4.21 -0.23
C GLN A 70 13.14 -2.91 -0.69
N SER A 71 14.41 -2.75 -0.33
CA SER A 71 15.29 -1.75 -0.92
C SER A 71 16.07 -2.47 -2.01
N GLY A 72 15.95 -2.00 -3.25
CA GLY A 72 16.86 -2.37 -4.34
C GLY A 72 18.14 -1.57 -4.27
#